data_AF-A0A520DYZ0-F1
#
_entry.id   AF-A0A520DYZ0-F1
#
_cell.length_a   1.000
_cell.length_b   1.000
_cell.length_c   1.000
_cell.angle_alpha   90.00
_cell.angle_beta   90.00
_cell.angle_gamma   90.00
#
_symmetry.space_group_name_H-M   'P 1'
#
loop_
_entity.id
_entity.type
_entity.pdbx_description
1 polymer ?
#
loop_
_entity_poly.entity_id
_entity_poly.type
_entity_poly.pdbx_seq_one_letter_code
_entity_poly.pdbx_strand_id
1 'polypeptide(L)'
;MRKILKYLKIIFLTFLSFVALYFLTAFCLSHISLNKNVKQKQEVAIYIMTNGIHTDIVVPANNEQMDWRKEIKFSDTKSADTSSEYLAFGWGDRKFYLETPTFSDLKLSTGLNAILGLSKSAMHTTYYKYVQENKDCVKIMISTEQYAKLVKYISA
;
A
#
# COMPACT_ATOMS: atom_id res chain seq x y z
N MET A 1 18.77 7.64 45.66
CA MET A 1 17.36 7.75 45.17
C MET A 1 17.07 9.02 44.36
N ARG A 2 17.25 10.26 44.88
CA ARG A 2 16.90 11.50 44.13
C ARG A 2 17.60 11.67 42.77
N LYS A 3 18.88 11.29 42.64
CA LYS A 3 19.62 11.34 41.36
C LYS A 3 19.09 10.35 40.32
N ILE A 4 18.73 9.14 40.75
CA ILE A 4 18.14 8.09 39.88
C ILE A 4 16.79 8.55 39.34
N LEU A 5 15.92 9.08 40.20
CA LEU A 5 14.62 9.66 39.80
C LEU A 5 14.78 10.81 38.80
N LYS A 6 15.81 11.66 38.97
CA LYS A 6 16.12 12.73 38.02
C LYS A 6 16.49 12.17 36.64
N TYR A 7 17.37 11.17 36.58
CA TYR A 7 17.76 10.57 35.30
C TYR A 7 16.61 9.81 34.63
N LEU A 8 15.81 9.05 35.40
CA LEU A 8 14.62 8.39 34.87
C LEU A 8 13.62 9.40 34.28
N LYS A 9 13.39 10.52 34.97
CA LYS A 9 12.54 11.61 34.47
C LYS A 9 13.08 12.21 33.17
N ILE A 10 14.40 12.44 33.09
CA ILE A 10 15.02 12.97 31.87
C ILE A 10 14.86 11.98 30.72
N ILE A 11 15.18 10.69 30.93
CA ILE A 11 15.02 9.66 29.89
C ILE A 11 13.58 9.59 29.39
N PHE A 12 12.62 9.57 30.31
CA PHE A 12 11.19 9.53 29.98
C PHE A 12 10.73 10.77 29.19
N LEU A 13 11.11 11.98 29.64
CA LEU A 13 10.77 13.22 28.95
C LEU A 13 11.43 13.30 27.57
N THR A 14 12.68 12.88 27.44
CA THR A 14 13.38 12.82 26.16
C THR A 14 12.68 11.85 25.20
N PHE A 15 12.33 10.64 25.65
CA PHE A 15 11.56 9.68 24.86
C PHE A 15 10.22 10.28 24.39
N LEU A 16 9.47 10.88 25.30
CA LEU A 16 8.19 11.51 24.97
C LEU A 16 8.35 12.67 23.99
N SER A 17 9.42 13.46 24.12
CA SER A 17 9.75 14.54 23.18
C SER A 17 10.06 14.01 21.79
N PHE A 18 10.77 12.88 21.67
CA PHE A 18 11.02 12.24 20.36
C PHE A 18 9.73 11.72 19.72
N VAL A 19 8.86 11.08 20.51
CA VAL A 19 7.54 10.63 20.03
C VAL A 19 6.70 11.83 19.56
N ALA A 20 6.65 12.92 20.34
CA ALA A 20 5.93 14.13 19.97
C ALA A 20 6.52 14.78 18.70
N LEU A 21 7.84 14.86 18.59
CA LEU A 21 8.51 15.39 17.39
C LEU A 21 8.22 14.55 16.15
N TYR A 22 8.21 13.22 16.27
CA TYR A 22 7.82 12.33 15.18
C TYR A 22 6.40 12.60 14.70
N PHE A 23 5.41 12.66 15.59
CA PHE A 23 4.03 12.92 15.19
C PHE A 23 3.84 14.34 14.65
N LEU A 24 4.53 15.34 15.23
CA LEU A 24 4.47 16.71 14.75
C LEU A 24 5.06 16.83 13.34
N THR A 25 6.21 16.21 13.08
CA THR A 25 6.82 16.20 11.74
C THR A 25 5.94 15.47 10.74
N ALA A 26 5.41 14.28 11.09
CA ALA A 26 4.47 13.56 10.22
C ALA A 26 3.23 14.41 9.89
N PHE A 27 2.65 15.10 10.88
CA PHE A 27 1.49 15.97 10.69
C PHE A 27 1.81 17.20 9.82
N CYS A 28 2.91 17.89 10.10
CA CYS A 28 3.30 19.08 9.34
C CYS A 28 3.65 18.72 7.89
N LEU A 29 4.41 17.64 7.67
CA LEU A 29 4.83 17.23 6.34
C LEU A 29 3.69 16.63 5.51
N SER A 30 2.71 15.95 6.13
CA SER A 30 1.56 15.40 5.39
C SER A 30 0.68 16.48 4.74
N HIS A 31 0.72 17.71 5.25
CA HIS A 31 -0.03 18.85 4.69
C HIS A 31 0.72 19.57 3.55
N ILE A 32 1.99 19.27 3.32
CA ILE A 32 2.77 19.86 2.24
C ILE A 32 2.42 19.13 0.93
N SER A 33 1.47 19.67 0.17
CA SER A 33 1.15 19.19 -1.18
C SER A 33 2.26 19.58 -2.16
N LEU A 34 3.00 18.61 -2.69
CA LEU A 34 4.13 18.89 -3.59
C LEU A 34 3.71 19.31 -5.01
N ASN A 35 2.43 19.16 -5.42
CA ASN A 35 2.01 19.40 -6.80
C ASN A 35 0.51 19.74 -6.92
N LYS A 36 0.10 20.96 -6.53
CA LYS A 36 -1.30 21.40 -6.66
C LYS A 36 -1.74 21.72 -8.10
N ASN A 37 -0.80 21.99 -9.01
CA ASN A 37 -1.10 22.53 -10.35
C ASN A 37 -0.47 21.73 -11.51
N VAL A 38 -0.23 20.42 -11.34
CA VAL A 38 0.24 19.60 -12.46
C VAL A 38 -0.94 19.35 -13.40
N LYS A 39 -0.96 20.05 -14.54
CA LYS A 39 -1.84 19.72 -15.66
C LYS A 39 -1.29 18.47 -16.35
N GLN A 40 -1.61 17.29 -15.82
CA GLN A 40 -1.32 16.03 -16.49
C GLN A 40 -2.47 15.64 -17.41
N LYS A 41 -2.13 14.95 -18.51
CA LYS A 41 -3.14 14.36 -19.37
C LYS A 41 -3.86 13.25 -18.61
N GLN A 42 -5.18 13.21 -18.73
CA GLN A 42 -6.04 12.23 -18.07
C GLN A 42 -6.33 11.09 -19.04
N GLU A 43 -5.37 10.17 -19.19
CA GLU A 43 -5.39 9.16 -20.26
C GLU A 43 -5.71 7.76 -19.73
N VAL A 44 -5.11 7.38 -18.59
CA VAL A 44 -5.27 6.05 -17.99
C VAL A 44 -5.89 6.18 -16.61
N ALA A 45 -6.99 5.46 -16.38
CA ALA A 45 -7.60 5.34 -15.06
C ALA A 45 -6.86 4.29 -14.22
N ILE A 46 -6.40 4.70 -13.05
CA ILE A 46 -5.96 3.80 -11.97
C ILE A 46 -6.78 4.09 -10.72
N TYR A 47 -6.73 3.19 -9.74
CA TYR A 47 -7.42 3.38 -8.47
C TYR A 47 -6.50 3.06 -7.31
N ILE A 48 -6.68 3.78 -6.22
CA ILE A 48 -6.08 3.45 -4.93
C ILE A 48 -7.21 2.89 -4.07
N MET A 49 -7.11 1.61 -3.73
CA MET A 49 -8.15 0.87 -3.00
C MET A 49 -7.61 0.38 -1.67
N THR A 50 -8.34 0.59 -0.58
CA THR A 50 -8.00 0.03 0.73
C THR A 50 -9.10 -0.87 1.27
N ASN A 51 -8.69 -1.89 2.02
CA ASN A 51 -9.60 -2.71 2.84
C ASN A 51 -9.50 -2.37 4.34
N GLY A 52 -8.84 -1.25 4.69
CA GLY A 52 -8.56 -0.84 6.07
C GLY A 52 -7.26 -1.40 6.67
N ILE A 53 -6.66 -2.42 6.05
CA ILE A 53 -5.38 -3.02 6.45
C ILE A 53 -4.31 -2.78 5.39
N HIS A 54 -4.68 -3.03 4.14
CA HIS A 54 -3.83 -2.94 2.96
C HIS A 54 -4.34 -1.84 2.03
N THR A 55 -3.43 -1.30 1.23
CA THR A 55 -3.74 -0.39 0.14
C THR A 55 -3.14 -0.96 -1.12
N ASP A 56 -3.99 -1.17 -2.11
CA ASP A 56 -3.65 -1.76 -3.40
C ASP A 56 -3.78 -0.70 -4.49
N ILE A 57 -2.93 -0.82 -5.51
CA ILE A 57 -3.03 -0.04 -6.74
C ILE A 57 -3.76 -0.88 -7.76
N VAL A 58 -4.91 -0.39 -8.22
CA VAL A 58 -5.72 -1.05 -9.25
C VAL A 58 -5.42 -0.43 -10.60
N VAL A 59 -5.07 -1.28 -11.56
CA VAL A 59 -4.75 -0.90 -12.94
C VAL A 59 -5.64 -1.64 -13.92
N PRO A 60 -5.79 -1.17 -15.17
CA PRO A 60 -6.41 -1.96 -16.22
C PRO A 60 -5.66 -3.27 -16.39
N ALA A 61 -6.38 -4.40 -16.43
CA ALA A 61 -5.80 -5.72 -16.62
C ALA A 61 -5.09 -5.83 -17.98
N ASN A 62 -5.54 -5.06 -18.96
CA ASN A 62 -4.94 -4.96 -20.28
C ASN A 62 -5.18 -3.56 -20.87
N ASN A 63 -4.14 -2.95 -21.43
CA ASN A 63 -4.23 -1.73 -22.23
C ASN A 63 -3.12 -1.72 -23.29
N GLU A 64 -2.98 -0.60 -24.03
CA GLU A 64 -1.98 -0.46 -25.09
C GLU A 64 -0.53 -0.62 -24.62
N GLN A 65 -0.25 -0.37 -23.33
CA GLN A 65 1.10 -0.38 -22.78
C GLN A 65 1.46 -1.70 -22.08
N MET A 66 0.49 -2.41 -21.53
CA MET A 66 0.72 -3.63 -20.75
C MET A 66 -0.48 -4.58 -20.76
N ASP A 67 -0.20 -5.88 -20.90
CA ASP A 67 -1.16 -6.96 -20.73
C ASP A 67 -0.81 -7.80 -19.50
N TRP A 68 -1.33 -7.41 -18.33
CA TRP A 68 -1.04 -8.08 -17.07
C TRP A 68 -1.57 -9.51 -17.00
N ARG A 69 -2.52 -9.88 -17.86
CA ARG A 69 -3.10 -11.23 -17.92
C ARG A 69 -2.09 -12.29 -18.37
N LYS A 70 -0.97 -11.86 -18.98
CA LYS A 70 0.15 -12.73 -19.36
C LYS A 70 1.08 -13.04 -18.19
N GLU A 71 1.24 -12.08 -17.29
CA GLU A 71 2.08 -12.20 -16.08
C GLU A 71 1.33 -12.92 -14.96
N ILE A 72 0.09 -12.53 -14.72
CA ILE A 72 -0.79 -13.11 -13.70
C ILE A 72 -1.95 -13.78 -14.43
N LYS A 73 -1.94 -15.11 -14.51
CA LYS A 73 -2.98 -15.82 -15.26
C LYS A 73 -4.26 -15.89 -14.44
N PHE A 74 -5.41 -15.74 -15.09
CA PHE A 74 -6.71 -15.96 -14.44
C PHE A 74 -6.80 -17.36 -13.82
N SER A 75 -6.20 -18.37 -14.44
CA SER A 75 -6.16 -19.75 -13.93
C SER A 75 -5.52 -19.89 -12.55
N ASP A 76 -4.68 -18.92 -12.16
CA ASP A 76 -3.98 -18.94 -10.88
C ASP A 76 -4.83 -18.31 -9.77
N THR A 77 -6.00 -17.77 -10.12
CA THR A 77 -6.97 -17.21 -9.18
C THR A 77 -8.12 -18.18 -8.91
N LYS A 78 -8.75 -18.05 -7.73
CA LYS A 78 -9.86 -18.93 -7.33
C LYS A 78 -11.07 -18.85 -8.26
N SER A 79 -11.37 -17.68 -8.82
CA SER A 79 -12.53 -17.47 -9.69
C SER A 79 -12.28 -17.83 -11.14
N ALA A 80 -11.03 -17.73 -11.61
CA ALA A 80 -10.64 -17.88 -13.02
C ALA A 80 -11.52 -17.07 -13.99
N ASP A 81 -12.07 -15.94 -13.53
CA ASP A 81 -13.01 -15.13 -14.30
C ASP A 81 -12.26 -14.25 -15.31
N THR A 82 -12.26 -14.70 -16.56
CA THR A 82 -11.65 -14.02 -17.70
C THR A 82 -12.38 -12.73 -18.13
N SER A 83 -13.57 -12.45 -17.57
CA SER A 83 -14.30 -11.21 -17.83
C SER A 83 -13.84 -10.02 -16.97
N SER A 84 -12.82 -10.21 -16.13
CA SER A 84 -12.28 -9.15 -15.29
C SER A 84 -11.43 -8.16 -16.09
N GLU A 85 -11.70 -6.87 -15.91
CA GLU A 85 -11.05 -5.78 -16.67
C GLU A 85 -9.97 -5.05 -15.88
N TYR A 86 -9.88 -5.27 -14.57
CA TYR A 86 -8.96 -4.60 -13.66
C TYR A 86 -8.18 -5.59 -12.82
N LEU A 87 -6.95 -5.24 -12.48
CA LEU A 87 -6.07 -6.00 -11.59
C LEU A 87 -5.54 -5.09 -10.49
N ALA A 88 -5.77 -5.49 -9.25
CA ALA A 88 -5.20 -4.84 -8.07
C ALA A 88 -3.87 -5.49 -7.70
N PHE A 89 -2.89 -4.66 -7.36
CA PHE A 89 -1.58 -5.07 -6.84
C PHE A 89 -1.37 -4.49 -5.44
N GLY A 90 -1.11 -5.36 -4.47
CA GLY A 90 -0.64 -5.02 -3.13
C GLY A 90 0.67 -5.71 -2.83
N TRP A 91 1.53 -5.10 -2.02
CA TRP A 91 2.84 -5.67 -1.66
C TRP A 91 3.06 -5.59 -0.15
N GLY A 92 3.62 -6.64 0.43
CA GLY A 92 3.83 -6.72 1.87
C GLY A 92 4.42 -8.04 2.33
N ASP A 93 4.36 -8.29 3.63
CA ASP A 93 4.90 -9.50 4.25
C ASP A 93 4.05 -10.74 3.89
N ARG A 94 4.70 -11.80 3.39
CA ARG A 94 4.03 -13.02 2.95
C ARG A 94 3.29 -13.73 4.09
N LYS A 95 3.89 -13.81 5.28
CA LYS A 95 3.26 -14.49 6.42
C LYS A 95 2.08 -13.69 6.90
N PHE A 96 2.17 -12.36 6.88
CA PHE A 96 1.05 -11.50 7.21
C PHE A 96 -0.15 -11.76 6.28
N TYR A 97 0.07 -11.80 4.96
CA TYR A 97 -1.00 -12.11 4.00
C TYR A 97 -1.61 -13.51 4.18
N LEU A 98 -0.80 -14.51 4.55
CA LEU A 98 -1.26 -15.91 4.61
C LEU A 98 -1.82 -16.30 5.99
N GLU A 99 -1.33 -15.70 7.07
CA GLU A 99 -1.68 -16.07 8.44
C GLU A 99 -2.54 -15.03 9.15
N THR A 100 -2.79 -13.86 8.55
CA THR A 100 -3.59 -12.79 9.17
C THR A 100 -4.73 -12.32 8.26
N PRO A 101 -5.76 -13.16 7.99
CA PRO A 101 -6.94 -12.75 7.22
C PRO A 101 -7.71 -11.61 7.89
N THR A 102 -7.78 -11.62 9.22
CA THR A 102 -8.39 -10.56 10.04
C THR A 102 -7.40 -10.07 11.09
N PHE A 103 -7.59 -8.85 11.61
CA PHE A 103 -6.75 -8.33 12.69
C PHE A 103 -6.77 -9.20 13.96
N SER A 104 -7.85 -9.94 14.21
CA SER A 104 -7.92 -10.90 15.32
C SER A 104 -6.97 -12.09 15.18
N ASP A 105 -6.52 -12.39 13.96
CA ASP A 105 -5.60 -13.49 13.67
C ASP A 105 -4.12 -13.06 13.79
N LEU A 106 -3.86 -11.78 14.12
CA LEU A 106 -2.51 -11.23 14.18
C LEU A 106 -1.73 -11.83 15.36
N LYS A 107 -0.80 -12.72 15.06
CA LYS A 107 0.20 -13.18 16.01
C LYS A 107 1.27 -12.11 16.22
N LEU A 108 1.64 -11.86 17.48
CA LEU A 108 2.71 -10.91 17.82
C LEU A 108 4.02 -11.20 17.08
N SER A 109 4.38 -12.48 16.95
CA SER A 109 5.57 -12.92 16.23
C SER A 109 5.49 -12.60 14.73
N THR A 110 4.34 -12.78 14.09
CA THR A 110 4.13 -12.41 12.68
C THR A 110 4.24 -10.90 12.50
N GLY A 111 3.60 -10.12 13.36
CA GLY A 111 3.69 -8.66 13.32
C GLY A 111 5.11 -8.13 13.53
N LEU A 112 5.83 -8.64 14.54
CA LEU A 112 7.21 -8.24 14.79
C LEU A 112 8.15 -8.63 13.65
N ASN A 113 8.01 -9.83 13.09
CA ASN A 113 8.83 -10.26 11.96
C ASN A 113 8.58 -9.40 10.71
N ALA A 114 7.31 -9.03 10.46
CA ALA A 114 6.97 -8.13 9.36
C ALA A 114 7.57 -6.73 9.56
N ILE A 115 7.46 -6.14 10.77
CA ILE A 115 8.01 -4.82 11.08
C ILE A 115 9.55 -4.82 11.00
N LEU A 116 10.19 -5.88 11.49
CA LEU A 116 11.65 -6.02 11.47
C LEU A 116 12.20 -6.46 10.11
N GLY A 117 11.35 -6.72 9.12
CA GLY A 117 11.76 -7.17 7.79
C GLY A 117 12.41 -8.55 7.77
N LEU A 118 12.08 -9.41 8.74
CA LEU A 118 12.67 -10.74 8.90
C LEU A 118 11.97 -11.82 8.07
N SER A 119 10.82 -11.52 7.48
CA SER A 119 10.10 -12.45 6.59
C SER A 119 10.22 -12.05 5.12
N LYS A 120 9.94 -13.03 4.24
CA LYS A 120 9.85 -12.79 2.80
C LYS A 120 8.62 -11.93 2.48
N SER A 121 8.74 -11.08 1.48
CA SER A 121 7.60 -10.36 0.93
C SER A 121 6.83 -11.21 -0.09
N ALA A 122 5.61 -10.81 -0.39
CA ALA A 122 4.80 -11.33 -1.48
C ALA A 122 4.02 -10.19 -2.14
N MET A 123 3.69 -10.38 -3.42
CA MET A 123 2.70 -9.57 -4.12
C MET A 123 1.34 -10.26 -3.98
N HIS A 124 0.34 -9.50 -3.57
CA HIS A 124 -1.06 -9.90 -3.54
C HIS A 124 -1.75 -9.30 -4.77
N THR A 125 -2.40 -10.15 -5.57
CA THR A 125 -3.06 -9.72 -6.80
C THR A 125 -4.52 -10.16 -6.83
N THR A 126 -5.43 -9.24 -7.14
CA THR A 126 -6.88 -9.53 -7.20
C THR A 126 -7.49 -8.96 -8.47
N TYR A 127 -8.21 -9.80 -9.22
CA TYR A 127 -8.96 -9.36 -10.40
C TYR A 127 -10.32 -8.79 -10.02
N TYR A 128 -10.71 -7.72 -10.69
CA TYR A 128 -12.01 -7.07 -10.57
C TYR A 128 -12.65 -6.89 -11.94
N LYS A 129 -13.94 -7.21 -12.02
CA LYS A 129 -14.75 -6.93 -13.22
C LYS A 129 -15.07 -5.46 -13.37
N TYR A 130 -15.41 -4.81 -12.26
CA TYR A 130 -15.69 -3.38 -12.18
C TYR A 130 -15.12 -2.82 -10.88
N VAL A 131 -14.68 -1.56 -10.92
CA VAL A 131 -14.17 -0.84 -9.75
C VAL A 131 -15.14 0.30 -9.45
N GLN A 132 -15.69 0.30 -8.22
CA GLN A 132 -16.62 1.34 -7.77
C GLN A 132 -15.89 2.33 -6.88
N GLU A 133 -15.99 3.61 -7.23
CA GLU A 133 -15.43 4.70 -6.42
C GLU A 133 -16.23 4.88 -5.13
N ASN A 134 -15.53 5.00 -4.01
CA ASN A 134 -16.10 5.26 -2.70
C ASN A 134 -15.03 5.82 -1.76
N LYS A 135 -15.33 5.98 -0.46
CA LYS A 135 -14.38 6.52 0.53
C LYS A 135 -13.08 5.71 0.67
N ASP A 136 -13.12 4.43 0.34
CA ASP A 136 -12.01 3.48 0.43
C ASP A 136 -11.43 3.13 -0.95
N CYS A 137 -11.98 3.69 -2.04
CA CYS A 137 -11.50 3.48 -3.41
C CYS A 137 -11.58 4.77 -4.22
N VAL A 138 -10.43 5.36 -4.51
CA VAL A 138 -10.33 6.66 -5.19
C VAL A 138 -9.72 6.48 -6.57
N LYS A 139 -10.40 6.99 -7.61
CA LYS A 139 -9.89 7.02 -8.97
C LYS A 139 -8.85 8.14 -9.15
N ILE A 140 -7.78 7.81 -9.86
CA ILE A 140 -6.75 8.76 -10.27
C ILE A 140 -6.54 8.59 -11.77
N MET A 141 -6.73 9.68 -12.53
CA MET A 141 -6.40 9.71 -13.95
C MET A 141 -4.95 10.13 -14.13
N ILE A 142 -4.12 9.29 -14.74
CA ILE A 142 -2.70 9.55 -14.99
C ILE A 142 -2.40 9.59 -16.49
N SER A 143 -1.24 10.15 -16.86
CA SER A 143 -0.79 10.14 -18.25
C SER A 143 -0.21 8.77 -18.65
N THR A 144 -0.15 8.51 -19.94
CA THR A 144 0.48 7.34 -20.55
C THR A 144 1.95 7.19 -20.09
N GLU A 145 2.68 8.30 -19.95
CA GLU A 145 4.08 8.27 -19.49
C GLU A 145 4.20 7.92 -18.00
N GLN A 146 3.23 8.34 -17.17
CA GLN A 146 3.16 7.96 -15.76
C GLN A 146 2.79 6.49 -15.62
N TYR A 147 1.86 6.00 -16.42
CA TYR A 147 1.50 4.58 -16.42
C TYR A 147 2.68 3.71 -16.85
N ALA A 148 3.46 4.10 -17.86
CA ALA A 148 4.69 3.39 -18.23
C ALA A 148 5.69 3.26 -17.06
N LYS A 149 5.85 4.32 -16.26
CA LYS A 149 6.70 4.28 -15.06
C LYS A 149 6.13 3.35 -14.00
N LEU A 150 4.81 3.35 -13.81
CA LEU A 150 4.13 2.45 -12.88
C LEU A 150 4.29 0.98 -13.30
N VAL A 151 4.07 0.66 -14.58
CA VAL A 151 4.30 -0.69 -15.13
C VAL A 151 5.73 -1.13 -14.87
N LYS A 152 6.71 -0.29 -15.21
CA LYS A 152 8.13 -0.59 -14.96
C LYS A 152 8.42 -0.83 -13.47
N TYR A 153 7.77 -0.09 -12.58
CA TYR A 153 7.95 -0.27 -11.13
C TYR A 153 7.36 -1.59 -10.63
N ILE A 154 6.17 -1.97 -11.11
CA ILE A 154 5.50 -3.21 -10.69
C ILE A 154 6.19 -4.45 -11.27
N SER A 155 6.73 -4.36 -12.49
CA SER A 155 7.39 -5.48 -13.18
C SER A 155 8.90 -5.63 -12.90
N ALA A 156 9.48 -4.77 -12.05
CA ALA A 156 10.91 -4.83 -11.69
C ALA A 156 11.18 -5.88 -10.61
#